data_AF-A0AAV1LR01-F1
#
_entry.id   AF-A0AAV1LR01-F1
#
_cell.length_a   1.000
_cell.length_b   1.000
_cell.length_c   1.000
_cell.angle_alpha   90.00
_cell.angle_beta   90.00
_cell.angle_gamma   90.00
#
_symmetry.space_group_name_H-M   'P 1'
#
loop_
_entity.id
_entity.type
_entity.pdbx_description
1 polymer ?
#
loop_
_entity_poly.entity_id
_entity_poly.type
_entity_poly.pdbx_seq_one_letter_code
_entity_poly.pdbx_strand_id
1 'polypeptide(L)'
;MTILYSVMRLDVKNRCKKCESERLLTAMLSATVNVKYNILSMMSNINCHSVSLVVTRMFFFVLSAVFSLFFRRLLLCFWTSLIALTFDLGFVSGFDWIALLWTLACLPDLRMSDYEPVAGPSSASDALLKEPSHIDEDFSDDGDYVKRRLYVSEIMFMWNLSDIVRELGTNEQCVRYSEDEGLVLKERKCGKHKTNMKISYSSGCKSLGTFICAKASCKGKAGGSGVKISRRQGTFFENVTLDMPHIYYLIYAYSQGWSNNQTIHEDPYKRQRQQCLSPNTICDWYNYCREVVVIYYLEKQNQFTGKIVQIDESKFGKRKYNKGRHIEGHWVLGMIEDGSEDLRLKVCPDNIRSAEVLVPLIQRHVAAGTTIHTDCWRAYDCLAEHGYTHKKVNHSDPDNPFVAEDGTHTQRIESQWRAVKRFFRKQNYNNSQSFTDVIVEYLWRLNVEKFKKDPFKEIMRAIKHVY
;
A
#
# COMPACT_ATOMS: atom_id res chain seq x y z
N MET A 1 -5.46 15.81 1.88
CA MET A 1 -5.25 14.36 1.79
C MET A 1 -5.78 13.59 3.00
N THR A 2 -5.38 13.92 4.23
CA THR A 2 -5.74 13.18 5.46
C THR A 2 -7.23 12.86 5.62
N ILE A 3 -8.13 13.77 5.21
CA ILE A 3 -9.59 13.54 5.25
C ILE A 3 -10.05 12.49 4.23
N LEU A 4 -9.50 12.46 3.01
CA LEU A 4 -9.83 11.44 2.01
C LEU A 4 -9.45 10.03 2.50
N TYR A 5 -8.22 9.86 2.99
CA TYR A 5 -7.78 8.60 3.58
C TYR A 5 -8.64 8.19 4.79
N SER A 6 -9.08 9.16 5.60
CA SER A 6 -9.97 8.90 6.75
C SER A 6 -11.35 8.40 6.32
N VAL A 7 -11.88 8.87 5.19
CA VAL A 7 -13.15 8.37 4.61
C VAL A 7 -12.97 6.97 4.05
N MET A 8 -11.87 6.70 3.31
CA MET A 8 -11.57 5.37 2.79
C MET A 8 -11.40 4.32 3.90
N ARG A 9 -10.93 4.73 5.10
CA ARG A 9 -10.77 3.84 6.28
C ARG A 9 -12.09 3.26 6.82
N LEU A 10 -13.26 3.77 6.41
CA LEU A 10 -14.57 3.31 6.90
C LEU A 10 -15.25 2.25 6.01
N ASP A 11 -14.89 2.12 4.73
CA ASP A 11 -15.72 1.40 3.73
C ASP A 11 -15.18 0.02 3.31
N VAL A 12 -14.35 -0.60 4.15
CA VAL A 12 -13.78 -1.94 3.89
C VAL A 12 -14.79 -3.08 4.15
N LYS A 13 -15.94 -2.80 4.78
CA LYS A 13 -16.84 -3.85 5.35
C LYS A 13 -18.06 -4.26 4.51
N ASN A 14 -18.52 -3.51 3.51
CA ASN A 14 -19.79 -3.79 2.80
C ASN A 14 -19.62 -4.05 1.29
N ARG A 15 -18.96 -5.17 0.95
CA ARG A 15 -18.51 -5.51 -0.42
C ARG A 15 -19.61 -5.86 -1.46
N CYS A 16 -20.88 -5.48 -1.25
CA CYS A 16 -22.03 -6.01 -2.01
C CYS A 16 -22.98 -4.97 -2.67
N LYS A 17 -22.72 -3.66 -2.62
CA LYS A 17 -23.55 -2.61 -3.29
C LYS A 17 -22.75 -1.61 -4.14
N LYS A 18 -21.73 -2.10 -4.84
CA LYS A 18 -20.71 -1.25 -5.51
C LYS A 18 -21.24 -0.40 -6.69
N CYS A 19 -22.18 -0.92 -7.49
CA CYS A 19 -22.56 -0.30 -8.78
C CYS A 19 -23.39 1.00 -8.66
N GLU A 20 -24.11 1.21 -7.57
CA GLU A 20 -25.06 2.33 -7.40
C GLU A 20 -24.45 3.51 -6.62
N SER A 21 -23.62 3.21 -5.62
CA SER A 21 -22.90 4.21 -4.82
C SER A 21 -21.87 4.98 -5.67
N GLU A 22 -21.12 4.30 -6.53
CA GLU A 22 -20.15 4.94 -7.44
C GLU A 22 -20.83 5.89 -8.45
N ARG A 23 -22.02 5.53 -8.94
CA ARG A 23 -22.84 6.39 -9.82
C ARG A 23 -23.34 7.64 -9.09
N LEU A 24 -23.86 7.49 -7.88
CA LEU A 24 -24.31 8.62 -7.04
C LEU A 24 -23.14 9.54 -6.67
N LEU A 25 -21.98 9.00 -6.30
CA LEU A 25 -20.80 9.79 -5.96
C LEU A 25 -20.28 10.60 -7.17
N THR A 26 -20.25 9.98 -8.36
CA THR A 26 -19.86 10.64 -9.62
C THR A 26 -20.84 11.74 -10.00
N ALA A 27 -22.15 11.50 -9.87
CA ALA A 27 -23.18 12.50 -10.11
C ALA A 27 -23.09 13.68 -9.11
N MET A 28 -22.83 13.41 -7.82
CA MET A 28 -22.62 14.44 -6.81
C MET A 28 -21.37 15.28 -7.08
N LEU A 29 -20.26 14.68 -7.50
CA LEU A 29 -19.04 15.39 -7.89
C LEU A 29 -19.28 16.29 -9.11
N SER A 30 -19.92 15.75 -10.16
CA SER A 30 -20.29 16.51 -11.37
C SER A 30 -21.22 17.69 -11.06
N ALA A 31 -22.26 17.48 -10.25
CA ALA A 31 -23.16 18.54 -9.80
C ALA A 31 -22.42 19.62 -8.97
N THR A 32 -21.51 19.21 -8.08
CA THR A 32 -20.73 20.14 -7.25
C THR A 32 -19.77 20.99 -8.09
N VAL A 33 -19.14 20.39 -9.12
CA VAL A 33 -18.29 21.11 -10.08
C VAL A 33 -19.10 22.10 -10.91
N ASN A 34 -20.25 21.68 -11.47
CA ASN A 34 -21.12 22.57 -12.25
C ASN A 34 -21.67 23.75 -11.43
N VAL A 35 -22.10 23.51 -10.18
CA VAL A 35 -22.53 24.59 -9.28
C VAL A 35 -21.37 25.55 -8.98
N LYS A 36 -20.17 25.04 -8.72
CA LYS A 36 -18.97 25.88 -8.53
C LYS A 36 -18.65 26.72 -9.77
N TYR A 37 -18.72 26.13 -10.97
CA TYR A 37 -18.39 26.80 -12.23
C TYR A 37 -19.41 27.91 -12.57
N ASN A 38 -20.71 27.62 -12.43
CA ASN A 38 -21.77 28.61 -12.65
C ASN A 38 -21.72 29.75 -11.62
N ILE A 39 -21.43 29.46 -10.34
CA ILE A 39 -21.25 30.52 -9.33
C ILE A 39 -20.03 31.39 -9.64
N LEU A 40 -18.90 30.82 -10.06
CA LEU A 40 -17.72 31.60 -10.48
C LEU A 40 -18.04 32.49 -11.70
N SER A 41 -18.84 32.01 -12.65
CA SER A 41 -19.33 32.76 -13.81
C SER A 41 -20.30 33.90 -13.43
N MET A 42 -21.08 33.75 -12.36
CA MET A 42 -21.89 34.84 -11.80
C MET A 42 -21.04 35.85 -11.00
N MET A 43 -20.02 35.38 -10.28
CA MET A 43 -19.17 36.22 -9.43
C MET A 43 -18.22 37.14 -10.23
N SER A 44 -17.83 36.78 -11.45
CA SER A 44 -17.04 37.66 -12.33
C SER A 44 -17.81 38.91 -12.81
N ASN A 45 -19.13 38.96 -12.64
CA ASN A 45 -20.00 40.04 -13.11
C ASN A 45 -20.48 41.02 -12.01
N ILE A 46 -20.04 40.85 -10.74
CA ILE A 46 -20.53 41.68 -9.61
C ILE A 46 -19.37 42.44 -8.95
N ASN A 47 -19.17 43.68 -9.38
CA ASN A 47 -18.05 44.51 -8.96
C ASN A 47 -18.40 45.41 -7.75
N CYS A 48 -18.52 44.84 -6.54
CA CYS A 48 -18.72 45.63 -5.31
C CYS A 48 -18.19 44.93 -4.04
N HIS A 49 -17.23 45.58 -3.35
CA HIS A 49 -16.50 45.00 -2.21
C HIS A 49 -17.36 44.69 -0.97
N SER A 50 -18.50 45.36 -0.79
CA SER A 50 -19.40 45.19 0.36
C SER A 50 -20.32 43.97 0.27
N VAL A 51 -20.51 43.39 -0.92
CA VAL A 51 -21.41 42.25 -1.15
C VAL A 51 -20.81 40.92 -0.65
N SER A 52 -19.47 40.81 -0.66
CA SER A 52 -18.72 39.58 -0.37
C SER A 52 -19.13 38.92 0.96
N LEU A 53 -19.12 39.67 2.07
CA LEU A 53 -19.29 39.09 3.41
C LEU A 53 -20.72 38.53 3.65
N VAL A 54 -21.73 39.14 3.02
CA VAL A 54 -23.12 38.68 3.10
C VAL A 54 -23.32 37.42 2.25
N VAL A 55 -22.82 37.42 1.02
CA VAL A 55 -22.92 36.27 0.11
C VAL A 55 -22.16 35.06 0.67
N THR A 56 -20.97 35.23 1.23
CA THR A 56 -20.24 34.12 1.88
C THR A 56 -20.99 33.57 3.10
N ARG A 57 -21.63 34.41 3.91
CA ARG A 57 -22.46 33.95 5.04
C ARG A 57 -23.72 33.22 4.57
N MET A 58 -24.42 33.73 3.56
CA MET A 58 -25.55 33.03 2.96
C MET A 58 -25.14 31.70 2.32
N PHE A 59 -23.98 31.65 1.65
CA PHE A 59 -23.42 30.42 1.08
C PHE A 59 -23.21 29.34 2.15
N PHE A 60 -22.55 29.64 3.28
CA PHE A 60 -22.41 28.68 4.37
C PHE A 60 -23.75 28.26 4.98
N PHE A 61 -24.70 29.18 5.12
CA PHE A 61 -26.03 28.87 5.67
C PHE A 61 -26.85 27.95 4.74
N VAL A 62 -26.86 28.25 3.44
CA VAL A 62 -27.51 27.42 2.41
C VAL A 62 -26.82 26.06 2.28
N LEU A 63 -25.48 26.02 2.25
CA LEU A 63 -24.72 24.77 2.17
C LEU A 63 -25.01 23.87 3.38
N SER A 64 -25.07 24.44 4.59
CA SER A 64 -25.44 23.72 5.82
C SER A 64 -26.91 23.27 5.82
N ALA A 65 -27.84 24.09 5.32
CA ALA A 65 -29.25 23.74 5.22
C ALA A 65 -29.48 22.61 4.21
N VAL A 66 -28.85 22.68 3.04
CA VAL A 66 -28.87 21.63 2.01
C VAL A 66 -28.25 20.34 2.55
N PHE A 67 -27.10 20.39 3.22
CA PHE A 67 -26.52 19.21 3.87
C PHE A 67 -27.48 18.59 4.89
N SER A 68 -28.08 19.40 5.77
CA SER A 68 -29.00 18.90 6.82
C SER A 68 -30.29 18.31 6.24
N LEU A 69 -30.87 18.92 5.20
CA LEU A 69 -32.05 18.41 4.51
C LEU A 69 -31.74 17.14 3.70
N PHE A 70 -30.58 17.09 3.05
CA PHE A 70 -30.13 15.92 2.28
C PHE A 70 -29.81 14.74 3.21
N PHE A 71 -29.13 14.95 4.33
CA PHE A 71 -28.87 13.89 5.33
C PHE A 71 -30.17 13.38 5.97
N ARG A 72 -31.14 14.27 6.25
CA ARG A 72 -32.48 13.87 6.70
C ARG A 72 -33.23 13.05 5.66
N ARG A 73 -33.16 13.41 4.36
CA ARG A 73 -33.71 12.59 3.27
C ARG A 73 -33.00 11.24 3.14
N LEU A 74 -31.67 11.19 3.23
CA LEU A 74 -30.91 9.94 3.17
C LEU A 74 -31.30 8.99 4.31
N LEU A 75 -31.40 9.51 5.54
CA LEU A 75 -31.87 8.76 6.71
C LEU A 75 -33.32 8.31 6.55
N LEU A 76 -34.23 9.18 6.08
CA LEU A 76 -35.62 8.80 5.81
C LEU A 76 -35.70 7.68 4.77
N CYS A 77 -35.02 7.80 3.63
CA CYS A 77 -34.98 6.76 2.61
C CYS A 77 -34.40 5.43 3.15
N PHE A 78 -33.30 5.49 3.92
CA PHE A 78 -32.71 4.31 4.54
C PHE A 78 -33.67 3.62 5.51
N TRP A 79 -34.39 4.39 6.34
CA TRP A 79 -35.39 3.85 7.27
C TRP A 79 -36.67 3.37 6.56
N THR A 80 -37.16 4.03 5.50
CA THR A 80 -38.31 3.53 4.73
C THR A 80 -37.98 2.25 3.98
N SER A 81 -36.76 2.12 3.42
CA SER A 81 -36.32 0.87 2.80
C SER A 81 -36.10 -0.24 3.83
N LEU A 82 -35.62 0.08 5.03
CA LEU A 82 -35.49 -0.89 6.13
C LEU A 82 -36.86 -1.36 6.65
N ILE A 83 -37.82 -0.46 6.77
CA ILE A 83 -39.20 -0.77 7.19
C ILE A 83 -39.92 -1.60 6.11
N ALA A 84 -39.78 -1.26 4.83
CA ALA A 84 -40.31 -2.07 3.73
C ALA A 84 -39.76 -3.51 3.77
N LEU A 85 -38.43 -3.66 3.96
CA LEU A 85 -37.80 -4.97 4.14
C LEU A 85 -38.31 -5.77 5.36
N THR A 86 -38.86 -5.11 6.39
CA THR A 86 -39.53 -5.80 7.51
C THR A 86 -41.01 -6.11 7.28
N PHE A 87 -41.64 -5.53 6.25
CA PHE A 87 -43.02 -5.85 5.85
C PHE A 87 -43.07 -6.91 4.73
N ASP A 88 -42.17 -6.83 3.73
CA ASP A 88 -42.09 -7.81 2.63
C ASP A 88 -41.56 -9.18 3.09
N LEU A 89 -40.84 -9.24 4.22
CA LEU A 89 -40.37 -10.47 4.87
C LEU A 89 -41.24 -10.85 6.09
N GLY A 90 -42.53 -10.49 6.07
CA GLY A 90 -43.41 -10.47 7.24
C GLY A 90 -43.52 -11.78 8.03
N PHE A 91 -42.73 -11.93 9.09
CA PHE A 91 -42.86 -13.01 10.07
C PHE A 91 -42.46 -12.58 11.50
N VAL A 92 -43.45 -12.51 12.39
CA VAL A 92 -43.26 -12.62 13.85
C VAL A 92 -44.31 -13.59 14.42
N SER A 93 -44.05 -14.89 14.28
CA SER A 93 -44.55 -15.99 15.12
C SER A 93 -44.07 -17.30 14.51
N GLY A 94 -43.42 -18.18 15.27
CA GLY A 94 -42.69 -19.33 14.71
C GLY A 94 -43.54 -20.55 14.36
N PHE A 95 -42.93 -21.48 13.59
CA PHE A 95 -43.12 -22.93 13.66
C PHE A 95 -41.90 -23.64 13.04
N ASP A 96 -41.84 -24.98 13.10
CA ASP A 96 -40.63 -25.78 12.92
C ASP A 96 -40.05 -25.86 11.49
N TRP A 97 -38.71 -25.80 11.41
CA TRP A 97 -37.93 -25.91 10.18
C TRP A 97 -37.49 -27.35 9.80
N ILE A 98 -37.78 -28.34 10.64
CA ILE A 98 -37.25 -29.71 10.48
C ILE A 98 -37.86 -30.44 9.27
N ALA A 99 -39.08 -30.09 8.86
CA ALA A 99 -39.79 -30.79 7.77
C ALA A 99 -39.21 -30.52 6.36
N LEU A 100 -38.60 -29.36 6.11
CA LEU A 100 -38.20 -28.95 4.75
C LEU A 100 -36.89 -29.59 4.27
N LEU A 101 -36.07 -30.10 5.20
CA LEU A 101 -34.78 -30.73 4.88
C LEU A 101 -34.90 -32.21 4.47
N TRP A 102 -36.06 -32.83 4.64
CA TRP A 102 -36.24 -34.27 4.36
C TRP A 102 -36.72 -34.56 2.93
N THR A 103 -37.44 -33.62 2.30
CA THR A 103 -38.01 -33.79 0.95
C THR A 103 -37.05 -33.54 -0.21
N LEU A 104 -35.85 -32.97 0.04
CA LEU A 104 -34.80 -32.78 -0.98
C LEU A 104 -33.74 -33.90 -1.00
N ALA A 105 -33.91 -34.96 -0.19
CA ALA A 105 -32.94 -36.04 -0.05
C ALA A 105 -33.28 -37.33 -0.83
N CYS A 106 -34.43 -37.40 -1.51
CA CYS A 106 -34.88 -38.61 -2.21
C CYS A 106 -35.63 -38.31 -3.53
N LEU A 107 -34.99 -38.61 -4.67
CA LEU A 107 -35.49 -39.18 -5.95
C LEU A 107 -34.37 -39.04 -7.03
N PRO A 108 -34.34 -39.84 -8.12
CA PRO A 108 -33.11 -40.60 -8.40
C PRO A 108 -32.45 -40.42 -9.79
N ASP A 109 -31.34 -41.17 -9.96
CA ASP A 109 -30.42 -41.29 -11.10
C ASP A 109 -31.05 -41.72 -12.43
N LEU A 110 -30.48 -41.26 -13.55
CA LEU A 110 -30.62 -41.87 -14.89
C LEU A 110 -29.37 -41.58 -15.75
N ARG A 111 -28.77 -42.65 -16.29
CA ARG A 111 -27.56 -42.68 -17.14
C ARG A 111 -27.95 -42.54 -18.64
N MET A 112 -27.08 -42.50 -19.66
CA MET A 112 -25.64 -42.81 -19.86
C MET A 112 -25.13 -41.91 -21.05
N SER A 113 -24.01 -42.08 -21.78
CA SER A 113 -22.99 -43.15 -21.90
C SER A 113 -21.65 -42.66 -22.51
N ASP A 114 -20.58 -43.35 -22.09
CA ASP A 114 -19.46 -43.92 -22.87
C ASP A 114 -18.72 -43.13 -23.98
N TYR A 115 -17.41 -42.92 -23.75
CA TYR A 115 -16.37 -43.09 -24.78
C TYR A 115 -15.01 -43.43 -24.12
N GLU A 116 -14.25 -44.36 -24.68
CA GLU A 116 -13.00 -44.88 -24.10
C GLU A 116 -11.71 -44.19 -24.61
N PRO A 117 -10.61 -44.23 -23.83
CA PRO A 117 -9.25 -43.98 -24.31
C PRO A 117 -8.45 -45.28 -24.58
N VAL A 118 -7.95 -45.46 -25.80
CA VAL A 118 -7.08 -46.61 -26.20
C VAL A 118 -5.63 -46.38 -25.74
N ALA A 119 -4.90 -47.46 -25.43
CA ALA A 119 -3.53 -47.40 -24.89
C ALA A 119 -2.52 -48.37 -25.57
N GLY A 120 -1.24 -47.97 -25.58
CA GLY A 120 -0.06 -48.78 -25.91
C GLY A 120 0.54 -48.55 -27.31
N PRO A 121 1.72 -49.15 -27.63
CA PRO A 121 2.59 -49.98 -26.78
C PRO A 121 4.03 -49.41 -26.64
N SER A 122 4.99 -50.26 -26.28
CA SER A 122 6.38 -49.95 -25.89
C SER A 122 7.44 -50.06 -27.00
N SER A 123 8.61 -49.44 -26.81
CA SER A 123 9.95 -50.09 -26.81
C SER A 123 11.11 -49.06 -26.97
N ALA A 124 12.37 -49.52 -26.90
CA ALA A 124 13.58 -48.70 -26.78
C ALA A 124 14.43 -48.64 -28.07
N SER A 125 15.35 -47.67 -28.18
CA SER A 125 16.71 -47.86 -28.71
C SER A 125 17.57 -46.58 -28.63
N ASP A 126 18.88 -46.74 -28.86
CA ASP A 126 19.97 -45.85 -28.48
C ASP A 126 20.40 -44.75 -29.49
N ALA A 127 20.82 -43.61 -28.90
CA ALA A 127 22.05 -42.84 -29.19
C ALA A 127 22.28 -41.99 -30.47
N LEU A 128 23.35 -41.20 -30.36
CA LEU A 128 24.17 -40.49 -31.36
C LEU A 128 23.74 -39.11 -31.89
N LEU A 129 24.25 -38.08 -31.19
CA LEU A 129 25.00 -36.91 -31.71
C LEU A 129 24.39 -36.04 -32.82
N LYS A 130 24.05 -34.78 -32.46
CA LYS A 130 24.91 -33.61 -32.76
C LYS A 130 24.37 -32.30 -32.14
N GLU A 131 25.24 -31.57 -31.46
CA GLU A 131 25.10 -30.10 -31.32
C GLU A 131 25.55 -29.40 -32.62
N PRO A 132 25.30 -28.09 -32.77
CA PRO A 132 26.38 -27.17 -32.41
C PRO A 132 25.95 -25.84 -31.76
N SER A 133 26.94 -25.21 -31.12
CA SER A 133 27.05 -23.77 -30.82
C SER A 133 25.92 -23.13 -29.99
N HIS A 134 26.01 -23.33 -28.67
CA HIS A 134 25.76 -22.20 -27.76
C HIS A 134 26.70 -21.04 -28.11
N ILE A 135 26.17 -19.82 -28.17
CA ILE A 135 26.94 -18.58 -27.99
C ILE A 135 26.29 -17.88 -26.79
N ASP A 136 26.81 -18.18 -25.60
CA ASP A 136 26.48 -17.42 -24.40
C ASP A 136 27.38 -16.18 -24.38
N GLU A 137 26.84 -15.06 -24.84
CA GLU A 137 27.47 -13.74 -24.72
C GLU A 137 27.45 -13.28 -23.26
N ASP A 138 28.45 -13.74 -22.49
CA ASP A 138 28.66 -13.42 -21.08
C ASP A 138 29.22 -11.99 -20.90
N PHE A 139 28.39 -10.99 -21.24
CA PHE A 139 28.71 -9.57 -21.10
C PHE A 139 28.71 -9.13 -19.62
N SER A 140 29.82 -9.47 -18.96
CA SER A 140 30.22 -9.00 -17.64
C SER A 140 30.83 -7.60 -17.70
N ASP A 141 29.99 -6.60 -18.03
CA ASP A 141 30.26 -5.18 -17.76
C ASP A 141 29.30 -4.70 -16.66
N ASP A 142 29.67 -5.00 -15.42
CA ASP A 142 28.98 -4.53 -14.21
C ASP A 142 29.58 -3.17 -13.81
N GLY A 143 28.91 -2.08 -14.20
CA GLY A 143 29.25 -0.72 -13.78
C GLY A 143 29.35 -0.61 -12.25
N ASP A 144 30.57 -0.41 -11.75
CA ASP A 144 30.95 -0.75 -10.37
C ASP A 144 30.40 0.22 -9.31
N TYR A 145 29.13 0.02 -8.95
CA TYR A 145 28.65 0.46 -7.65
C TYR A 145 29.28 -0.42 -6.56
N VAL A 146 30.48 -0.04 -6.11
CA VAL A 146 31.20 -0.69 -5.00
C VAL A 146 30.33 -0.66 -3.75
N LYS A 147 29.51 -1.69 -3.58
CA LYS A 147 28.55 -1.84 -2.48
C LYS A 147 29.34 -2.06 -1.19
N ARG A 148 29.71 -0.94 -0.53
CA ARG A 148 30.49 -0.91 0.72
C ARG A 148 30.04 -2.05 1.63
N ARG A 149 30.95 -2.99 1.89
CA ARG A 149 30.75 -4.07 2.84
C ARG A 149 30.63 -3.45 4.23
N LEU A 150 29.66 -3.92 5.02
CA LEU A 150 29.55 -3.57 6.42
C LEU A 150 30.76 -4.13 7.17
N TYR A 151 31.32 -3.37 8.10
CA TYR A 151 32.26 -3.92 9.07
C TYR A 151 31.53 -4.84 10.05
N VAL A 152 32.22 -5.82 10.63
CA VAL A 152 31.65 -6.74 11.63
C VAL A 152 31.04 -5.99 12.81
N SER A 153 31.67 -4.88 13.23
CA SER A 153 31.14 -3.97 14.25
C SER A 153 29.80 -3.34 13.86
N GLU A 154 29.63 -2.91 12.61
CA GLU A 154 28.35 -2.35 12.13
C GLU A 154 27.25 -3.41 12.15
N ILE A 155 27.56 -4.64 11.71
CA ILE A 155 26.62 -5.77 11.72
C ILE A 155 26.22 -6.13 13.17
N MET A 156 27.16 -6.12 14.11
CA MET A 156 26.90 -6.45 15.53
C MET A 156 25.97 -5.48 16.26
N PHE A 157 25.72 -4.28 15.71
CA PHE A 157 24.74 -3.32 16.25
C PHE A 157 23.39 -3.32 15.50
N MET A 158 23.21 -4.19 14.51
CA MET A 158 21.95 -4.40 13.79
C MET A 158 21.14 -5.52 14.46
N TRP A 159 19.82 -5.35 14.60
CA TRP A 159 18.92 -6.40 15.09
C TRP A 159 19.00 -7.63 14.22
N ASN A 160 19.22 -8.79 14.83
CA ASN A 160 19.12 -10.11 14.22
C ASN A 160 18.06 -10.99 14.91
N LEU A 161 17.79 -12.18 14.39
CA LEU A 161 16.75 -13.08 14.92
C LEU A 161 17.00 -13.46 16.39
N SER A 162 18.25 -13.60 16.82
CA SER A 162 18.58 -13.90 18.22
C SER A 162 18.18 -12.75 19.14
N ASP A 163 18.35 -11.49 18.71
CA ASP A 163 17.89 -10.32 19.47
C ASP A 163 16.36 -10.27 19.54
N ILE A 164 15.64 -10.58 18.45
CA ILE A 164 14.17 -10.66 18.46
C ILE A 164 13.70 -11.71 19.46
N VAL A 165 14.32 -12.90 19.49
CA VAL A 165 13.95 -13.96 20.44
C VAL A 165 14.38 -13.62 21.88
N ARG A 166 15.52 -12.96 22.07
CA ARG A 166 16.08 -12.64 23.40
C ARG A 166 15.40 -11.43 24.05
N GLU A 167 15.13 -10.37 23.29
CA GLU A 167 14.60 -9.10 23.78
C GLU A 167 13.07 -8.96 23.61
N LEU A 168 12.45 -9.73 22.69
CA LEU A 168 11.01 -9.68 22.36
C LEU A 168 10.34 -11.07 22.41
N GLY A 169 10.96 -12.04 23.08
CA GLY A 169 10.48 -13.42 23.18
C GLY A 169 9.21 -13.61 24.03
N THR A 170 8.95 -12.74 25.02
CA THR A 170 7.75 -12.81 25.88
C THR A 170 6.79 -11.63 25.66
N ASN A 171 5.54 -11.75 26.11
CA ASN A 171 4.59 -10.63 26.03
C ASN A 171 5.01 -9.46 26.93
N GLU A 172 5.61 -9.73 28.08
CA GLU A 172 6.06 -8.73 29.06
C GLU A 172 7.28 -7.95 28.55
N GLN A 173 8.16 -8.64 27.81
CA GLN A 173 9.22 -8.02 27.02
C GLN A 173 8.66 -7.12 25.92
N CYS A 174 7.79 -7.68 25.07
CA CYS A 174 7.14 -6.92 23.99
C CYS A 174 6.38 -5.70 24.50
N VAL A 175 5.68 -5.79 25.65
CA VAL A 175 4.94 -4.68 26.27
C VAL A 175 5.91 -3.56 26.65
N ARG A 176 7.01 -3.86 27.35
CA ARG A 176 8.03 -2.87 27.72
C ARG A 176 8.64 -2.20 26.50
N TYR A 177 9.07 -2.98 25.50
CA TYR A 177 9.59 -2.42 24.25
C TYR A 177 8.57 -1.52 23.53
N SER A 178 7.31 -1.96 23.43
CA SER A 178 6.23 -1.15 22.83
C SER A 178 5.97 0.14 23.60
N GLU A 179 6.17 0.13 24.91
CA GLU A 179 6.01 1.29 25.80
C GLU A 179 7.21 2.25 25.73
N ASP A 180 8.43 1.74 25.64
CA ASP A 180 9.67 2.52 25.60
C ASP A 180 9.93 3.14 24.22
N GLU A 181 9.63 2.42 23.14
CA GLU A 181 9.54 3.00 21.80
C GLU A 181 8.30 3.89 21.61
N GLY A 182 7.36 3.92 22.55
CA GLY A 182 6.17 4.77 22.49
C GLY A 182 5.10 4.30 21.49
N LEU A 183 5.21 3.08 20.96
CA LEU A 183 4.22 2.42 20.09
C LEU A 183 2.89 2.12 20.82
N VAL A 184 2.89 2.15 22.16
CA VAL A 184 1.68 2.22 22.98
C VAL A 184 1.82 3.22 24.13
N LEU A 185 0.70 3.84 24.50
CA LEU A 185 0.65 4.75 25.65
C LEU A 185 0.93 4.02 26.98
N LYS A 186 1.92 4.50 27.75
CA LYS A 186 2.16 4.11 29.16
C LYS A 186 1.03 4.56 30.09
N GLU A 187 0.46 5.75 29.87
CA GLU A 187 -0.62 6.31 30.70
C GLU A 187 -1.79 6.83 29.87
N ARG A 188 -2.99 6.87 30.48
CA ARG A 188 -4.16 7.54 29.91
C ARG A 188 -5.05 8.11 31.01
N LYS A 189 -5.48 9.35 30.84
CA LYS A 189 -6.48 10.01 31.71
C LYS A 189 -7.89 9.65 31.27
N CYS A 190 -8.78 9.40 32.23
CA CYS A 190 -10.19 9.12 31.96
C CYS A 190 -10.87 10.35 31.34
N GLY A 191 -11.55 10.20 30.21
CA GLY A 191 -12.24 11.31 29.54
C GLY A 191 -13.25 12.05 30.44
N LYS A 192 -13.93 11.32 31.33
CA LYS A 192 -14.90 11.84 32.30
C LYS A 192 -14.26 12.42 33.56
N HIS A 193 -13.38 11.66 34.22
CA HIS A 193 -12.85 12.02 35.55
C HIS A 193 -11.50 12.76 35.54
N LYS A 194 -10.82 12.84 34.39
CA LYS A 194 -9.47 13.41 34.17
C LYS A 194 -8.33 12.79 35.00
N THR A 195 -8.61 11.91 35.95
CA THR A 195 -7.63 11.08 36.67
C THR A 195 -7.04 9.99 35.77
N ASN A 196 -5.79 9.59 36.06
CA ASN A 196 -5.15 8.45 35.41
C ASN A 196 -5.97 7.15 35.58
N MET A 197 -5.95 6.30 34.55
CA MET A 197 -6.62 4.99 34.51
C MET A 197 -5.63 3.88 34.87
N LYS A 198 -6.06 2.87 35.63
CA LYS A 198 -5.21 1.71 35.95
C LYS A 198 -5.09 0.82 34.71
N ILE A 199 -3.89 0.35 34.38
CA ILE A 199 -3.72 -0.73 33.40
C ILE A 199 -4.13 -2.05 34.06
N SER A 200 -4.98 -2.81 33.36
CA SER A 200 -5.33 -4.18 33.69
C SER A 200 -4.85 -5.09 32.56
N TYR A 201 -4.04 -6.08 32.91
CA TYR A 201 -3.75 -7.21 32.04
C TYR A 201 -4.77 -8.30 32.37
N SER A 202 -5.50 -8.79 31.37
CA SER A 202 -6.41 -9.94 31.56
C SER A 202 -5.57 -11.21 31.71
N SER A 203 -5.90 -12.07 32.67
CA SER A 203 -5.21 -13.35 32.88
C SER A 203 -5.21 -14.20 31.60
N GLY A 204 -4.04 -14.74 31.23
CA GLY A 204 -3.83 -15.50 29.99
C GLY A 204 -3.85 -14.70 28.69
N CYS A 205 -3.88 -13.36 28.73
CA CYS A 205 -4.15 -12.56 27.54
C CYS A 205 -2.89 -12.09 26.79
N LYS A 206 -2.86 -12.42 25.49
CA LYS A 206 -1.92 -11.99 24.44
C LYS A 206 -1.93 -10.47 24.13
N SER A 207 -2.24 -9.59 25.08
CA SER A 207 -2.49 -8.18 24.81
C SER A 207 -1.64 -7.22 25.63
N LEU A 208 -1.46 -6.03 25.06
CA LEU A 208 -0.81 -4.88 25.69
C LEU A 208 -1.55 -4.33 26.93
N GLY A 209 -2.64 -4.97 27.38
CA GLY A 209 -3.47 -4.55 28.49
C GLY A 209 -4.59 -3.59 28.10
N THR A 210 -5.37 -3.19 29.09
CA THR A 210 -6.54 -2.31 28.96
C THR A 210 -6.51 -1.26 30.06
N PHE A 211 -6.67 0.02 29.70
CA PHE A 211 -6.90 1.08 30.66
C PHE A 211 -8.31 0.97 31.24
N ILE A 212 -8.45 1.00 32.57
CA ILE A 212 -9.73 0.94 33.29
C ILE A 212 -9.83 2.13 34.24
N CYS A 213 -10.95 2.87 34.19
CA CYS A 213 -11.23 3.90 35.18
C CYS A 213 -11.68 3.28 36.52
N ALA A 214 -10.97 3.59 37.60
CA ALA A 214 -11.27 3.05 38.94
C ALA A 214 -12.51 3.68 39.60
N LYS A 215 -12.90 4.89 39.21
CA LYS A 215 -13.98 5.68 39.85
C LYS A 215 -15.34 5.01 39.68
N ALA A 216 -16.12 4.93 40.76
CA ALA A 216 -17.42 4.25 40.79
C ALA A 216 -18.40 4.77 39.73
N SER A 217 -18.48 6.10 39.50
CA SER A 217 -19.34 6.69 38.46
C SER A 217 -18.81 6.55 37.02
N CYS A 218 -17.81 5.69 36.80
CA CYS A 218 -17.43 5.12 35.51
C CYS A 218 -17.67 3.60 35.41
N LYS A 219 -18.01 2.93 36.51
CA LYS A 219 -18.48 1.53 36.54
C LYS A 219 -19.96 1.50 36.14
N GLY A 220 -20.37 0.44 35.44
CA GLY A 220 -21.77 0.26 35.05
C GLY A 220 -22.66 -0.02 36.26
N LYS A 221 -23.97 0.22 36.13
CA LYS A 221 -24.95 -0.36 37.06
C LYS A 221 -24.84 -1.90 37.02
N ALA A 222 -25.05 -2.55 38.17
CA ALA A 222 -25.04 -4.02 38.33
C ALA A 222 -23.80 -4.72 37.72
N GLY A 223 -22.62 -4.55 38.34
CA GLY A 223 -21.40 -5.30 37.99
C GLY A 223 -20.72 -4.93 36.66
N GLY A 224 -21.37 -4.16 35.79
CA GLY A 224 -20.87 -3.77 34.47
C GLY A 224 -19.46 -3.15 34.53
N SER A 225 -18.51 -3.74 33.81
CA SER A 225 -17.10 -3.33 33.90
C SER A 225 -16.89 -1.91 33.41
N GLY A 226 -16.41 -1.02 34.29
CA GLY A 226 -16.30 0.41 34.00
C GLY A 226 -15.33 0.77 32.90
N VAL A 227 -15.55 1.96 32.29
CA VAL A 227 -14.92 2.45 31.04
C VAL A 227 -13.54 1.83 30.79
N LYS A 228 -13.53 0.85 29.88
CA LYS A 228 -12.38 0.13 29.36
C LYS A 228 -11.93 0.76 28.05
N ILE A 229 -10.63 0.97 27.89
CA ILE A 229 -10.00 1.40 26.64
C ILE A 229 -8.81 0.46 26.40
N SER A 230 -8.84 -0.31 25.31
CA SER A 230 -7.74 -1.23 24.98
C SER A 230 -6.46 -0.43 24.68
N ARG A 231 -5.30 -0.89 25.15
CA ARG A 231 -4.01 -0.26 24.81
C ARG A 231 -3.59 -0.50 23.36
N ARG A 232 -4.28 -1.42 22.67
CA ARG A 232 -4.21 -1.62 21.22
C ARG A 232 -5.04 -0.60 20.43
N GLN A 233 -5.96 0.16 21.04
CA GLN A 233 -6.91 1.01 20.30
C GLN A 233 -6.21 2.26 19.74
N GLY A 234 -6.32 2.48 18.42
CA GLY A 234 -5.66 3.58 17.71
C GLY A 234 -4.16 3.37 17.49
N THR A 235 -3.63 2.15 17.66
CA THR A 235 -2.21 1.84 17.44
C THR A 235 -2.03 0.78 16.35
N PHE A 236 -0.79 0.54 15.92
CA PHE A 236 -0.44 -0.55 15.00
C PHE A 236 -0.85 -1.95 15.49
N PHE A 237 -1.20 -2.09 16.77
CA PHE A 237 -1.62 -3.35 17.36
C PHE A 237 -3.15 -3.53 17.43
N GLU A 238 -3.92 -2.59 16.86
CA GLU A 238 -5.38 -2.59 16.85
C GLU A 238 -5.99 -3.81 16.12
N ASN A 239 -7.05 -4.39 16.68
CA ASN A 239 -7.76 -5.59 16.17
C ASN A 239 -6.91 -6.87 15.97
N VAL A 240 -5.60 -6.83 16.20
CA VAL A 240 -4.70 -7.98 16.04
C VAL A 240 -4.95 -9.08 17.09
N THR A 241 -5.07 -10.31 16.62
CA THR A 241 -5.31 -11.54 17.40
C THR A 241 -4.06 -12.37 17.70
N LEU A 242 -2.94 -12.10 17.02
CA LEU A 242 -1.65 -12.71 17.33
C LEU A 242 -1.10 -12.21 18.68
N ASP A 243 -0.30 -13.06 19.31
CA ASP A 243 0.55 -12.69 20.45
C ASP A 243 1.74 -11.84 20.02
N MET A 244 2.23 -11.01 20.95
CA MET A 244 3.21 -9.99 20.65
C MET A 244 4.54 -10.53 20.09
N PRO A 245 5.09 -11.67 20.56
CA PRO A 245 6.31 -12.23 19.99
C PRO A 245 6.18 -12.61 18.51
N HIS A 246 5.04 -13.18 18.08
CA HIS A 246 4.80 -13.46 16.64
C HIS A 246 4.64 -12.18 15.82
N ILE A 247 4.06 -11.12 16.39
CA ILE A 247 3.94 -9.82 15.73
C ILE A 247 5.35 -9.26 15.45
N TYR A 248 6.21 -9.18 16.46
CA TYR A 248 7.57 -8.65 16.28
C TYR A 248 8.44 -9.54 15.38
N TYR A 249 8.30 -10.86 15.46
CA TYR A 249 8.92 -11.79 14.51
C TYR A 249 8.48 -11.55 13.05
N LEU A 250 7.18 -11.35 12.79
CA LEU A 250 6.67 -11.09 11.45
C LEU A 250 7.13 -9.73 10.89
N ILE A 251 7.18 -8.69 11.73
CA ILE A 251 7.73 -7.39 11.35
C ILE A 251 9.23 -7.50 11.02
N TYR A 252 9.98 -8.27 11.82
CA TYR A 252 11.39 -8.55 11.54
C TYR A 252 11.58 -9.30 10.22
N ALA A 253 10.87 -10.41 10.00
CA ALA A 253 10.93 -11.20 8.76
C ALA A 253 10.60 -10.35 7.52
N TYR A 254 9.56 -9.51 7.61
CA TYR A 254 9.26 -8.52 6.58
C TYR A 254 10.41 -7.53 6.36
N SER A 255 10.98 -6.97 7.43
CA SER A 255 12.08 -5.99 7.33
C SER A 255 13.31 -6.57 6.62
N GLN A 256 13.64 -7.83 6.89
CA GLN A 256 14.73 -8.57 6.25
C GLN A 256 14.38 -9.10 4.84
N GLY A 257 13.14 -8.90 4.36
CA GLY A 257 12.72 -9.29 3.01
C GLY A 257 12.58 -10.79 2.81
N TRP A 258 12.36 -11.55 3.89
CA TRP A 258 12.29 -13.01 3.86
C TRP A 258 11.10 -13.52 3.04
N SER A 259 11.24 -14.69 2.41
CA SER A 259 10.11 -15.36 1.75
C SER A 259 9.14 -15.99 2.75
N ASN A 260 7.90 -16.29 2.35
CA ASN A 260 6.94 -17.00 3.21
C ASN A 260 7.51 -18.34 3.70
N ASN A 261 8.15 -19.11 2.81
CA ASN A 261 8.76 -20.41 3.15
C ASN A 261 9.88 -20.25 4.19
N GLN A 262 10.74 -19.24 4.02
CA GLN A 262 11.78 -18.89 4.99
C GLN A 262 11.17 -18.43 6.32
N THR A 263 10.10 -17.64 6.29
CA THR A 263 9.39 -17.15 7.49
C THR A 263 8.71 -18.29 8.27
N ILE A 264 8.35 -19.39 7.60
CA ILE A 264 7.88 -20.64 8.23
C ILE A 264 9.08 -21.48 8.74
N HIS A 265 10.21 -21.46 8.03
CA HIS A 265 11.41 -22.20 8.41
C HIS A 265 12.12 -21.59 9.63
N GLU A 266 12.24 -20.27 9.70
CA GLU A 266 12.93 -19.55 10.78
C GLU A 266 12.02 -19.21 11.98
N ASP A 267 10.72 -19.57 11.95
CA ASP A 267 9.77 -19.35 13.05
C ASP A 267 10.27 -20.07 14.32
N PRO A 268 10.66 -19.33 15.37
CA PRO A 268 11.23 -19.93 16.59
C PRO A 268 10.15 -20.54 17.50
N TYR A 269 8.89 -20.15 17.33
CA TYR A 269 7.78 -20.50 18.21
C TYR A 269 6.95 -21.69 17.71
N LYS A 270 7.05 -22.05 16.41
CA LYS A 270 6.31 -23.18 15.79
C LYS A 270 6.36 -24.49 16.57
N ARG A 271 7.50 -24.80 17.22
CA ARG A 271 7.67 -26.01 18.06
C ARG A 271 6.81 -25.93 19.33
N GLN A 272 6.89 -24.81 20.05
CA GLN A 272 6.13 -24.55 21.28
C GLN A 272 4.61 -24.56 21.02
N ARG A 273 4.19 -24.10 19.83
CA ARG A 273 2.78 -24.02 19.43
C ARG A 273 2.25 -25.25 18.70
N GLN A 274 3.11 -26.21 18.35
CA GLN A 274 2.79 -27.37 17.51
C GLN A 274 2.10 -27.02 16.18
N GLN A 275 2.29 -25.78 15.71
CA GLN A 275 1.62 -25.20 14.55
C GLN A 275 2.51 -24.13 13.93
N CYS A 276 2.73 -24.22 12.62
CA CYS A 276 3.43 -23.20 11.84
C CYS A 276 2.49 -22.03 11.47
N LEU A 277 3.06 -20.84 11.29
CA LEU A 277 2.37 -19.73 10.64
C LEU A 277 1.84 -20.12 9.25
N SER A 278 0.59 -19.74 8.94
CA SER A 278 0.02 -20.01 7.60
C SER A 278 0.58 -19.02 6.56
N PRO A 279 0.74 -19.42 5.29
CA PRO A 279 1.18 -18.52 4.22
C PRO A 279 0.28 -17.28 4.07
N ASN A 280 -1.04 -17.42 4.29
CA ASN A 280 -1.98 -16.31 4.24
C ASN A 280 -1.72 -15.31 5.37
N THR A 281 -1.53 -15.76 6.61
CA THR A 281 -1.16 -14.90 7.74
C THR A 281 0.12 -14.12 7.45
N ILE A 282 1.13 -14.75 6.85
CA ILE A 282 2.39 -14.07 6.49
C ILE A 282 2.14 -13.01 5.40
N CYS A 283 1.37 -13.33 4.36
CA CYS A 283 0.97 -12.37 3.34
C CYS A 283 0.21 -11.16 3.92
N ASP A 284 -0.78 -11.39 4.78
CA ASP A 284 -1.58 -10.34 5.41
C ASP A 284 -0.70 -9.41 6.28
N TRP A 285 0.23 -9.98 7.06
CA TRP A 285 1.18 -9.20 7.86
C TRP A 285 2.19 -8.45 7.01
N TYR A 286 2.65 -9.02 5.90
CA TYR A 286 3.55 -8.34 4.96
C TYR A 286 2.84 -7.20 4.22
N ASN A 287 1.55 -7.34 3.93
CA ASN A 287 0.73 -6.25 3.39
C ASN A 287 0.57 -5.12 4.42
N TYR A 288 0.25 -5.47 5.67
CA TYR A 288 0.08 -4.48 6.74
C TYR A 288 1.40 -3.74 7.09
N CYS A 289 2.54 -4.43 7.04
CA CYS A 289 3.86 -3.79 7.14
C CYS A 289 4.14 -2.86 5.94
N ARG A 290 3.75 -3.27 4.72
CA ARG A 290 3.90 -2.47 3.51
C ARG A 290 3.07 -1.20 3.54
N GLU A 291 1.80 -1.25 3.96
CA GLU A 291 0.93 -0.08 4.09
C GLU A 291 1.60 1.04 4.92
N VAL A 292 2.21 0.67 6.04
CA VAL A 292 2.96 1.60 6.90
C VAL A 292 4.20 2.15 6.20
N VAL A 293 5.00 1.30 5.55
CA VAL A 293 6.18 1.72 4.78
C VAL A 293 5.79 2.68 3.63
N VAL A 294 4.69 2.40 2.94
CA VAL A 294 4.17 3.23 1.83
C VAL A 294 3.82 4.64 2.33
N ILE A 295 3.04 4.75 3.41
CA ILE A 295 2.66 6.04 3.99
C ILE A 295 3.91 6.81 4.45
N TYR A 296 4.76 6.17 5.25
CA TYR A 296 5.99 6.76 5.79
C TYR A 296 6.94 7.29 4.70
N TYR A 297 7.14 6.52 3.63
CA TYR A 297 8.07 6.87 2.56
C TYR A 297 7.50 7.98 1.66
N LEU A 298 6.21 7.93 1.33
CA LEU A 298 5.56 8.96 0.51
C LEU A 298 5.46 10.31 1.24
N GLU A 299 5.17 10.33 2.54
CA GLU A 299 5.12 11.57 3.33
C GLU A 299 6.49 12.22 3.56
N LYS A 300 7.60 11.50 3.31
CA LYS A 300 8.97 12.03 3.40
C LYS A 300 9.59 12.43 2.05
N GLN A 301 8.86 12.30 0.94
CA GLN A 301 9.35 12.74 -0.38
C GLN A 301 9.10 14.24 -0.61
N ASN A 302 10.12 15.06 -0.32
CA ASN A 302 10.22 16.44 -0.80
C ASN A 302 10.39 16.49 -2.34
N GLN A 303 10.32 17.66 -2.98
CA GLN A 303 10.77 17.81 -4.37
C GLN A 303 12.30 17.64 -4.47
N PHE A 304 12.80 17.26 -5.65
CA PHE A 304 14.20 17.40 -6.02
C PHE A 304 14.56 18.88 -6.10
N THR A 305 15.77 19.23 -5.65
CA THR A 305 16.27 20.61 -5.61
C THR A 305 17.70 20.74 -6.15
N GLY A 306 18.32 19.61 -6.51
CA GLY A 306 19.58 19.56 -7.23
C GLY A 306 19.48 20.12 -8.64
N LYS A 307 20.65 20.44 -9.21
CA LYS A 307 20.77 21.21 -10.46
C LYS A 307 20.34 20.43 -11.71
N ILE A 308 20.49 19.10 -11.69
CA ILE A 308 20.25 18.20 -12.82
C ILE A 308 19.44 16.99 -12.32
N VAL A 309 18.43 16.57 -13.06
CA VAL A 309 17.69 15.31 -12.86
C VAL A 309 17.61 14.55 -14.18
N GLN A 310 18.00 13.27 -14.19
CA GLN A 310 17.84 12.37 -15.34
C GLN A 310 16.49 11.66 -15.22
N ILE A 311 15.72 11.63 -16.33
CA ILE A 311 14.33 11.14 -16.38
C ILE A 311 14.13 10.23 -17.60
N ASP A 312 13.47 9.09 -17.40
CA ASP A 312 13.18 8.06 -18.41
C ASP A 312 11.94 7.23 -17.99
N GLU A 313 11.31 6.47 -18.90
CA GLU A 313 10.18 5.58 -18.58
C GLU A 313 10.37 4.13 -19.04
N SER A 314 10.11 3.21 -18.11
CA SER A 314 10.20 1.78 -18.37
C SER A 314 8.84 1.09 -18.26
N LYS A 315 8.43 0.32 -19.28
CA LYS A 315 7.29 -0.58 -19.15
C LYS A 315 7.68 -1.91 -18.50
N PHE A 316 7.14 -2.17 -17.32
CA PHE A 316 7.21 -3.44 -16.60
C PHE A 316 6.15 -4.42 -17.10
N GLY A 317 6.38 -5.72 -16.95
CA GLY A 317 5.44 -6.75 -17.40
C GLY A 317 5.33 -6.96 -18.92
N LYS A 318 6.24 -6.41 -19.74
CA LYS A 318 6.25 -6.63 -21.20
C LYS A 318 6.48 -8.12 -21.55
N ARG A 319 5.81 -8.61 -22.61
CA ARG A 319 6.06 -9.95 -23.20
C ARG A 319 7.51 -10.09 -23.71
N LYS A 320 8.15 -11.24 -23.47
CA LYS A 320 9.44 -11.58 -24.13
C LYS A 320 9.20 -11.71 -25.64
N TYR A 321 9.94 -10.93 -26.44
CA TYR A 321 9.81 -10.86 -27.91
C TYR A 321 8.36 -10.66 -28.44
N ASN A 322 7.50 -9.97 -27.68
CA ASN A 322 6.06 -9.77 -27.97
C ASN A 322 5.21 -11.07 -28.11
N LYS A 323 5.79 -12.26 -27.92
CA LYS A 323 5.14 -13.58 -28.03
C LYS A 323 4.60 -14.06 -26.67
N GLY A 324 3.65 -15.00 -26.70
CA GLY A 324 3.08 -15.64 -25.51
C GLY A 324 1.92 -14.88 -24.83
N ARG A 325 1.60 -15.27 -23.58
CA ARG A 325 0.46 -14.75 -22.78
C ARG A 325 0.45 -13.22 -22.73
N HIS A 326 -0.73 -12.61 -22.82
CA HIS A 326 -0.87 -11.16 -22.57
C HIS A 326 -0.64 -10.84 -21.09
N ILE A 327 0.14 -9.80 -20.84
CA ILE A 327 0.32 -9.16 -19.54
C ILE A 327 0.16 -7.68 -19.85
N GLU A 328 -0.77 -7.03 -19.15
CA GLU A 328 -1.16 -5.63 -19.34
C GLU A 328 0.05 -4.69 -19.14
N GLY A 329 0.85 -5.01 -18.12
CA GLY A 329 2.10 -4.33 -17.76
C GLY A 329 1.86 -2.94 -17.20
N HIS A 330 2.91 -2.29 -16.70
CA HIS A 330 2.82 -0.98 -16.04
C HIS A 330 3.92 -0.06 -16.54
N TRP A 331 3.56 1.11 -17.06
CA TRP A 331 4.50 2.19 -17.27
C TRP A 331 4.90 2.81 -15.94
N VAL A 332 6.20 3.07 -15.79
CA VAL A 332 6.79 3.70 -14.61
C VAL A 332 7.74 4.80 -15.08
N LEU A 333 7.47 6.03 -14.66
CA LEU A 333 8.39 7.15 -14.76
C LEU A 333 9.48 7.00 -13.70
N GLY A 334 10.73 7.04 -14.14
CA GLY A 334 11.91 7.04 -13.29
C GLY A 334 12.57 8.42 -13.29
N MET A 335 13.04 8.86 -12.12
CA MET A 335 13.72 10.14 -11.94
C MET A 335 14.88 9.94 -10.95
N ILE A 336 16.07 10.41 -11.28
CA ILE A 336 17.24 10.41 -10.37
C ILE A 336 17.98 11.75 -10.45
N GLU A 337 18.27 12.34 -9.29
CA GLU A 337 18.99 13.61 -9.17
C GLU A 337 20.50 13.39 -9.32
N ASP A 338 21.18 14.25 -10.07
CA ASP A 338 22.59 14.03 -10.38
C ASP A 338 23.56 14.50 -9.30
N GLY A 339 24.67 13.77 -9.14
CA GLY A 339 25.52 13.82 -7.93
C GLY A 339 24.84 13.32 -6.64
N SER A 340 23.55 12.98 -6.73
CA SER A 340 22.67 12.52 -5.66
C SER A 340 22.20 11.08 -5.92
N GLU A 341 21.55 10.49 -4.94
CA GLU A 341 21.20 9.06 -4.89
C GLU A 341 19.73 8.81 -4.53
N ASP A 342 18.93 9.88 -4.61
CA ASP A 342 17.48 9.85 -4.47
C ASP A 342 16.86 9.38 -5.80
N LEU A 343 16.71 8.05 -5.93
CA LEU A 343 15.93 7.43 -7.00
C LEU A 343 14.45 7.49 -6.66
N ARG A 344 13.64 8.00 -7.59
CA ARG A 344 12.18 8.02 -7.49
C ARG A 344 11.54 7.33 -8.68
N LEU A 345 10.58 6.48 -8.37
CA LEU A 345 9.81 5.69 -9.32
C LEU A 345 8.33 5.99 -9.11
N LYS A 346 7.58 6.24 -10.18
CA LYS A 346 6.15 6.56 -10.14
C LYS A 346 5.41 5.78 -11.21
N VAL A 347 4.45 4.95 -10.81
CA VAL A 347 3.53 4.29 -11.76
C VAL A 347 2.72 5.37 -12.46
N CYS A 348 2.63 5.28 -13.79
CA CYS A 348 1.82 6.22 -14.56
C CYS A 348 0.32 5.89 -14.37
N PRO A 349 -0.52 6.86 -13.97
CA PRO A 349 -1.98 6.71 -13.93
C PRO A 349 -2.53 6.07 -15.20
N ASP A 350 -3.51 5.18 -15.00
CA ASP A 350 -4.24 4.46 -16.06
C ASP A 350 -3.35 3.71 -17.08
N ASN A 351 -2.08 3.46 -16.73
CA ASN A 351 -1.06 2.86 -17.60
C ASN A 351 -0.81 3.69 -18.89
N ILE A 352 -1.03 5.01 -18.83
CA ILE A 352 -0.85 5.94 -19.95
C ILE A 352 0.55 6.55 -19.89
N ARG A 353 1.23 6.58 -21.05
CA ARG A 353 2.53 7.26 -21.24
C ARG A 353 2.34 8.40 -22.24
N SER A 354 2.11 9.61 -21.74
CA SER A 354 1.89 10.82 -22.54
C SER A 354 2.25 12.08 -21.74
N ALA A 355 2.41 13.23 -22.41
CA ALA A 355 2.84 14.48 -21.78
C ALA A 355 1.90 14.92 -20.65
N GLU A 356 0.59 14.76 -20.85
CA GLU A 356 -0.49 15.13 -19.92
C GLU A 356 -0.45 14.33 -18.61
N VAL A 357 0.20 13.16 -18.62
CA VAL A 357 0.38 12.31 -17.43
C VAL A 357 1.76 12.52 -16.81
N LEU A 358 2.79 12.65 -17.64
CA LEU A 358 4.18 12.71 -17.20
C LEU A 358 4.60 14.10 -16.68
N VAL A 359 4.23 15.18 -17.36
CA VAL A 359 4.59 16.54 -16.91
C VAL A 359 4.01 16.86 -15.52
N PRO A 360 2.73 16.53 -15.20
CA PRO A 360 2.22 16.67 -13.84
C PRO A 360 2.81 15.69 -12.82
N LEU A 361 3.45 14.59 -13.22
CA LEU A 361 4.25 13.75 -12.32
C LEU A 361 5.62 14.40 -12.03
N ILE A 362 6.28 14.94 -13.06
CA ILE A 362 7.54 15.68 -12.95
C ILE A 362 7.36 16.91 -12.05
N GLN A 363 6.36 17.76 -12.29
CA GLN A 363 6.09 18.95 -11.47
C GLN A 363 5.79 18.65 -9.99
N ARG A 364 5.28 17.46 -9.66
CA ARG A 364 5.09 17.04 -8.25
C ARG A 364 6.38 16.60 -7.56
N HIS A 365 7.43 16.28 -8.32
CA HIS A 365 8.65 15.67 -7.78
C HIS A 365 9.94 16.40 -8.12
N VAL A 366 9.97 17.28 -9.10
CA VAL A 366 11.10 18.15 -9.50
C VAL A 366 10.69 19.61 -9.26
N ALA A 367 11.55 20.42 -8.65
CA ALA A 367 11.31 21.86 -8.53
C ALA A 367 11.58 22.58 -9.87
N ALA A 368 10.82 23.64 -10.16
CA ALA A 368 11.07 24.51 -11.32
C ALA A 368 12.45 25.19 -11.19
N GLY A 369 13.11 25.46 -12.33
CA GLY A 369 14.49 25.93 -12.41
C GLY A 369 15.55 24.83 -12.49
N THR A 370 15.17 23.57 -12.27
CA THR A 370 16.05 22.40 -12.44
C THR A 370 16.31 22.08 -13.92
N THR A 371 17.53 21.64 -14.23
CA THR A 371 17.86 21.06 -15.54
C THR A 371 17.36 19.62 -15.61
N ILE A 372 16.65 19.25 -16.67
CA ILE A 372 16.16 17.88 -16.90
C ILE A 372 16.89 17.27 -18.10
N HIS A 373 17.41 16.05 -17.96
CA HIS A 373 17.93 15.23 -19.05
C HIS A 373 16.92 14.12 -19.38
N THR A 374 16.52 13.98 -20.65
CA THR A 374 15.71 12.85 -21.16
C THR A 374 16.27 12.34 -22.49
N ASP A 375 15.64 11.30 -23.05
CA ASP A 375 15.75 10.99 -24.48
C ASP A 375 15.13 12.11 -25.36
N CYS A 376 15.23 11.96 -26.68
CA CYS A 376 14.60 12.84 -27.66
C CYS A 376 13.07 12.62 -27.83
N TRP A 377 12.34 12.06 -26.85
CA TRP A 377 10.91 11.82 -27.04
C TRP A 377 10.04 13.10 -26.90
N ARG A 378 9.30 13.41 -27.97
CA ARG A 378 8.48 14.63 -28.15
C ARG A 378 7.54 15.01 -27.00
N ALA A 379 7.14 14.07 -26.13
CA ALA A 379 6.32 14.40 -24.97
C ALA A 379 7.02 15.32 -23.97
N TYR A 380 8.35 15.39 -24.01
CA TYR A 380 9.16 16.26 -23.15
C TYR A 380 9.42 17.66 -23.72
N ASP A 381 9.06 17.94 -24.98
CA ASP A 381 9.36 19.22 -25.64
C ASP A 381 8.77 20.44 -24.92
N CYS A 382 7.63 20.27 -24.23
CA CYS A 382 6.99 21.32 -23.45
C CYS A 382 7.61 21.55 -22.05
N LEU A 383 8.65 20.82 -21.63
CA LEU A 383 9.27 21.00 -20.31
C LEU A 383 9.81 22.44 -20.11
N ALA A 384 10.27 23.09 -21.18
CA ALA A 384 10.70 24.49 -21.13
C ALA A 384 9.56 25.44 -20.68
N GLU A 385 8.34 25.22 -21.17
CA GLU A 385 7.14 26.01 -20.83
C GLU A 385 6.76 25.86 -19.34
N HIS A 386 7.13 24.73 -18.74
CA HIS A 386 6.87 24.38 -17.34
C HIS A 386 8.00 24.83 -16.38
N GLY A 387 8.98 25.58 -16.89
CA GLY A 387 10.04 26.21 -16.10
C GLY A 387 11.29 25.36 -15.89
N TYR A 388 11.58 24.39 -16.77
CA TYR A 388 12.79 23.55 -16.71
C TYR A 388 13.78 23.89 -17.81
N THR A 389 15.08 23.74 -17.54
CA THR A 389 16.09 23.71 -18.60
C THR A 389 16.16 22.29 -19.17
N HIS A 390 15.53 22.06 -20.32
CA HIS A 390 15.50 20.72 -20.92
C HIS A 390 16.73 20.47 -21.80
N LYS A 391 17.40 19.34 -21.57
CA LYS A 391 18.44 18.77 -22.45
C LYS A 391 18.04 17.36 -22.88
N LYS A 392 18.48 16.94 -24.07
CA LYS A 392 18.05 15.70 -24.72
C LYS A 392 19.24 14.85 -25.15
N VAL A 393 19.11 13.53 -25.08
CA VAL A 393 20.06 12.55 -25.62
C VAL A 393 19.46 11.92 -26.89
N ASN A 394 20.21 11.96 -27.99
CA ASN A 394 19.77 11.41 -29.27
C ASN A 394 20.25 9.95 -29.44
N HIS A 395 19.47 8.98 -28.96
CA HIS A 395 19.80 7.55 -29.14
C HIS A 395 19.73 7.05 -30.60
N SER A 396 19.32 7.90 -31.54
CA SER A 396 19.38 7.63 -32.99
C SER A 396 20.60 8.28 -33.67
N ASP A 397 21.50 8.88 -32.89
CA ASP A 397 22.76 9.42 -33.39
C ASP A 397 23.72 8.28 -33.80
N PRO A 398 24.29 8.28 -35.01
CA PRO A 398 25.18 7.21 -35.45
C PRO A 398 26.58 7.32 -34.83
N ASP A 399 27.01 8.51 -34.42
CA ASP A 399 28.36 8.80 -33.96
C ASP A 399 28.44 8.82 -32.42
N ASN A 400 27.39 9.28 -31.72
CA ASN A 400 27.31 9.19 -30.25
C ASN A 400 25.87 9.00 -29.71
N PRO A 401 25.33 7.77 -29.69
CA PRO A 401 23.97 7.49 -29.22
C PRO A 401 23.78 7.52 -27.68
N PHE A 402 24.82 7.79 -26.89
CA PHE A 402 24.78 7.68 -25.42
C PHE A 402 25.08 8.99 -24.67
N VAL A 403 25.71 9.97 -25.32
CA VAL A 403 26.08 11.26 -24.72
C VAL A 403 25.95 12.35 -25.80
N ALA A 404 25.26 13.46 -25.51
CA ALA A 404 25.23 14.60 -26.44
C ALA A 404 26.58 15.34 -26.46
N GLU A 405 26.81 16.17 -27.49
CA GLU A 405 28.04 16.97 -27.65
C GLU A 405 28.41 17.81 -26.41
N ASP A 406 27.42 18.25 -25.63
CA ASP A 406 27.59 19.06 -24.43
C ASP A 406 27.76 18.25 -23.12
N GLY A 407 27.91 16.93 -23.22
CA GLY A 407 28.04 16.00 -22.10
C GLY A 407 26.73 15.51 -21.49
N THR A 408 25.57 15.86 -22.05
CA THR A 408 24.26 15.39 -21.57
C THR A 408 24.13 13.87 -21.74
N HIS A 409 23.74 13.16 -20.66
CA HIS A 409 23.48 11.73 -20.66
C HIS A 409 22.35 11.35 -19.69
N THR A 410 21.73 10.19 -19.92
CA THR A 410 20.60 9.58 -19.17
C THR A 410 20.96 8.22 -18.53
N GLN A 411 22.22 7.79 -18.66
CA GLN A 411 22.72 6.48 -18.25
C GLN A 411 22.47 6.14 -16.76
N ARG A 412 22.39 7.13 -15.86
CA ARG A 412 22.17 6.86 -14.43
C ARG A 412 20.75 6.39 -14.15
N ILE A 413 19.73 6.85 -14.88
CA ILE A 413 18.36 6.33 -14.72
C ILE A 413 18.17 5.02 -15.50
N GLU A 414 18.73 4.92 -16.71
CA GLU A 414 18.66 3.71 -17.54
C GLU A 414 19.21 2.47 -16.82
N SER A 415 20.37 2.60 -16.19
CA SER A 415 21.04 1.53 -15.43
C SER A 415 20.21 1.03 -14.24
N GLN A 416 19.43 1.91 -13.58
CA GLN A 416 18.55 1.47 -12.49
C GLN A 416 17.52 0.44 -12.96
N TRP A 417 17.00 0.56 -14.19
CA TRP A 417 15.94 -0.34 -14.64
C TRP A 417 16.33 -1.82 -14.62
N ARG A 418 17.61 -2.14 -14.84
CA ARG A 418 18.12 -3.52 -14.73
C ARG A 418 17.99 -4.04 -13.30
N ALA A 419 18.34 -3.21 -12.31
CA ALA A 419 18.23 -3.53 -10.88
C ALA A 419 16.77 -3.58 -10.41
N VAL A 420 15.95 -2.57 -10.77
CA VAL A 420 14.52 -2.53 -10.42
C VAL A 420 13.80 -3.77 -10.97
N LYS A 421 13.95 -4.07 -12.28
CA LYS A 421 13.30 -5.23 -12.92
C LYS A 421 13.71 -6.57 -12.29
N ARG A 422 14.92 -6.68 -11.73
CA ARG A 422 15.42 -7.88 -11.03
C ARG A 422 14.69 -8.14 -9.70
N PHE A 423 14.21 -7.11 -9.02
CA PHE A 423 13.44 -7.24 -7.76
C PHE A 423 12.02 -7.78 -7.98
N PHE A 424 11.36 -7.38 -9.07
CA PHE A 424 9.96 -7.75 -9.33
C PHE A 424 9.82 -9.17 -9.89
N ARG A 425 9.36 -10.09 -9.04
CA ARG A 425 8.98 -11.46 -9.45
C ARG A 425 7.85 -11.44 -10.48
N LYS A 426 7.82 -12.45 -11.35
CA LYS A 426 6.88 -12.59 -12.49
C LYS A 426 5.38 -12.49 -12.13
N GLN A 427 5.00 -12.70 -10.87
CA GLN A 427 3.61 -12.56 -10.40
C GLN A 427 3.27 -11.14 -9.90
N ASN A 428 4.25 -10.33 -9.51
CA ASN A 428 4.05 -8.99 -8.93
C ASN A 428 3.43 -8.00 -9.94
N TYR A 429 3.56 -8.26 -11.24
CA TYR A 429 3.02 -7.43 -12.32
C TYR A 429 1.50 -7.56 -12.52
N ASN A 430 0.86 -8.58 -11.94
CA ASN A 430 -0.52 -8.96 -12.24
C ASN A 430 -1.60 -8.18 -11.46
N ASN A 431 -1.21 -7.22 -10.61
CA ASN A 431 -2.14 -6.38 -9.83
C ASN A 431 -1.58 -4.96 -9.72
N SER A 432 -2.25 -3.99 -10.35
CA SER A 432 -1.82 -2.58 -10.43
C SER A 432 -1.68 -1.90 -9.05
N GLN A 433 -2.64 -2.14 -8.14
CA GLN A 433 -2.63 -1.51 -6.82
C GLN A 433 -1.45 -2.02 -5.97
N SER A 434 -1.27 -3.34 -5.94
CA SER A 434 -0.11 -3.97 -5.29
C SER A 434 1.23 -3.56 -5.93
N PHE A 435 1.27 -3.39 -7.26
CA PHE A 435 2.49 -3.00 -7.97
C PHE A 435 3.02 -1.63 -7.54
N THR A 436 2.13 -0.66 -7.29
CA THR A 436 2.50 0.67 -6.78
C THR A 436 3.12 0.58 -5.39
N ASP A 437 2.48 -0.14 -4.47
CA ASP A 437 2.96 -0.30 -3.10
C ASP A 437 4.30 -1.05 -3.06
N VAL A 438 4.50 -2.04 -3.93
CA VAL A 438 5.75 -2.82 -4.03
C VAL A 438 6.88 -1.99 -4.67
N ILE A 439 6.58 -0.98 -5.50
CA ILE A 439 7.59 0.03 -5.92
C ILE A 439 8.05 0.87 -4.73
N VAL A 440 7.13 1.31 -3.87
CA VAL A 440 7.52 2.10 -2.69
C VAL A 440 8.26 1.24 -1.66
N GLU A 441 7.87 -0.03 -1.48
CA GLU A 441 8.65 -1.01 -0.69
C GLU A 441 10.07 -1.19 -1.25
N TYR A 442 10.21 -1.33 -2.59
CA TYR A 442 11.53 -1.43 -3.22
C TYR A 442 12.41 -0.20 -2.93
N LEU A 443 11.87 1.01 -3.09
CA LEU A 443 12.60 2.25 -2.81
C LEU A 443 13.00 2.37 -1.33
N TRP A 444 12.11 1.98 -0.41
CA TRP A 444 12.45 1.91 1.02
C TRP A 444 13.57 0.90 1.29
N ARG A 445 13.49 -0.33 0.77
CA ARG A 445 14.53 -1.36 0.94
C ARG A 445 15.87 -0.90 0.35
N LEU A 446 15.86 -0.30 -0.84
CA LEU A 446 17.05 0.28 -1.48
C LEU A 446 17.68 1.38 -0.59
N ASN A 447 16.87 2.25 0.01
CA ASN A 447 17.34 3.28 0.94
C ASN A 447 17.99 2.67 2.21
N VAL A 448 17.34 1.66 2.81
CA VAL A 448 17.88 0.93 3.98
C VAL A 448 19.23 0.27 3.66
N GLU A 449 19.30 -0.47 2.55
CA GLU A 449 20.50 -1.19 2.09
C GLU A 449 21.65 -0.23 1.70
N LYS A 450 21.31 0.90 1.09
CA LYS A 450 22.27 1.93 0.66
C LYS A 450 22.90 2.63 1.85
N PHE A 451 22.07 3.21 2.72
CA PHE A 451 22.52 3.96 3.90
C PHE A 451 22.89 3.08 5.10
N LYS A 452 23.06 1.76 4.90
CA LYS A 452 23.54 0.80 5.91
C LYS A 452 22.71 0.83 7.20
N LYS A 453 21.41 1.08 7.05
CA LYS A 453 20.48 1.18 8.17
C LYS A 453 20.03 -0.20 8.60
N ASP A 454 19.73 -0.32 9.89
CA ASP A 454 19.04 -1.46 10.47
C ASP A 454 17.60 -1.54 9.92
N PRO A 455 17.21 -2.61 9.20
CA PRO A 455 15.88 -2.72 8.60
C PRO A 455 14.75 -2.75 9.62
N PHE A 456 14.98 -3.37 10.78
CA PHE A 456 13.98 -3.49 11.84
C PHE A 456 13.76 -2.13 12.50
N LYS A 457 14.82 -1.39 12.83
CA LYS A 457 14.73 -0.01 13.35
C LYS A 457 14.06 0.93 12.34
N GLU A 458 14.29 0.77 11.03
CA GLU A 458 13.63 1.59 10.00
C GLU A 458 12.12 1.31 9.85
N ILE A 459 11.66 0.05 9.98
CA ILE A 459 10.20 -0.20 10.03
C ILE A 459 9.58 0.21 11.36
N MET A 460 10.27 0.08 12.50
CA MET A 460 9.80 0.65 13.78
C MET A 460 9.59 2.17 13.69
N ARG A 461 10.50 2.88 13.01
CA ARG A 461 10.37 4.33 12.73
C ARG A 461 9.19 4.63 11.80
N ALA A 462 8.92 3.77 10.81
CA ALA A 462 7.75 3.91 9.95
C ALA A 462 6.44 3.70 10.72
N ILE A 463 6.35 2.67 11.57
CA ILE A 463 5.18 2.39 12.42
C ILE A 463 4.88 3.59 13.34
N LYS A 464 5.90 4.10 14.04
CA LYS A 464 5.83 5.24 14.97
C LYS A 464 5.54 6.60 14.29
N HIS A 465 5.63 6.68 12.97
CA HIS A 465 5.25 7.86 12.20
C HIS A 465 3.76 7.81 11.80
N VAL A 466 3.22 6.61 11.59
CA VAL A 466 1.84 6.38 11.11
C VAL A 466 0.83 6.22 12.26
N TYR A 467 1.29 5.86 13.46
CA TYR A 467 0.49 5.59 14.67
C TYR A 467 1.07 6.26 15.91
#